data_AF-A0A967BP83-F1
#
_entry.id   AF-A0A967BP83-F1
#
_cell.length_a   1.000
_cell.length_b   1.000
_cell.length_c   1.000
_cell.angle_alpha   90.00
_cell.angle_beta   90.00
_cell.angle_gamma   90.00
#
_symmetry.space_group_name_H-M   'P 1'
#
loop_
_entity.id
_entity.type
_entity.pdbx_description
1 polymer ?
#
loop_
_entity_poly.entity_id
_entity_poly.type
_entity_poly.pdbx_seq_one_letter_code
_entity_poly.pdbx_strand_id
1 'polypeptide(L)'
;SEELNLSDWSLQPSFRISDKTLQNNGQYFTIKWQLPFSEPWQLFYTFGMDGLLGLSYQIDKERTISMGGGFIGRELVDIDEEKNIKTVKLAWSTGIFYDKNNSLLASLKISDHIDYQVIINIYPGIIKLGNFSPGIWTAIDKTGKYMFGISTIWTPGLVVK
;
A
#
# COMPACT_ATOMS: atom_id res chain seq x y z
N SER A 1 -17.64 -16.81 -17.91
CA SER A 1 -16.86 -16.90 -16.66
C SER A 1 -16.22 -15.55 -16.48
N GLU A 2 -16.69 -14.75 -15.52
CA GLU A 2 -16.06 -13.46 -15.19
C GLU A 2 -14.95 -13.76 -14.17
N GLU A 3 -13.70 -13.61 -14.57
CA GLU A 3 -12.55 -13.81 -13.67
C GLU A 3 -12.47 -12.64 -12.70
N LEU A 4 -12.50 -12.94 -11.40
CA LEU A 4 -12.28 -11.94 -10.36
C LEU A 4 -10.82 -11.50 -10.41
N ASN A 5 -10.57 -10.22 -10.75
CA ASN A 5 -9.22 -9.65 -10.72
C ASN A 5 -8.79 -9.38 -9.28
N LEU A 6 -8.26 -10.41 -8.62
CA LEU A 6 -7.65 -10.33 -7.30
C LEU A 6 -6.12 -10.30 -7.41
N SER A 7 -5.46 -9.45 -6.62
CA SER A 7 -3.98 -9.37 -6.61
C SER A 7 -3.43 -9.00 -5.25
N ASP A 8 -2.20 -9.43 -4.98
CA ASP A 8 -1.44 -9.08 -3.77
C ASP A 8 -0.55 -7.87 -4.06
N TRP A 9 -0.77 -6.80 -3.30
CA TRP A 9 -0.03 -5.54 -3.33
C TRP A 9 0.71 -5.29 -2.00
N SER A 10 1.29 -6.34 -1.45
CA SER A 10 2.19 -6.25 -0.28
C SER A 10 3.26 -5.17 -0.48
N LEU A 11 3.63 -4.52 0.63
CA LEU A 11 4.66 -3.48 0.63
C LEU A 11 6.07 -4.07 0.42
N GLN A 12 7.11 -3.28 0.66
CA GLN A 12 8.51 -3.70 0.52
C GLN A 12 9.16 -3.83 1.91
N PRO A 13 8.98 -4.97 2.63
CA PRO A 13 9.52 -5.16 3.97
C PRO A 13 11.02 -4.89 4.00
N SER A 14 11.43 -4.00 4.90
CA SER A 14 12.78 -3.49 4.96
C SER A 14 13.29 -3.44 6.39
N PHE A 15 14.51 -3.91 6.63
CA PHE A 15 15.10 -3.88 7.96
C PHE A 15 15.78 -2.55 8.25
N ARG A 16 15.48 -1.96 9.40
CA ARG A 16 16.23 -0.84 9.97
C ARG A 16 17.23 -1.36 10.99
N ILE A 17 18.51 -1.30 10.65
CA ILE A 17 19.59 -1.91 11.46
C ILE A 17 19.75 -1.22 12.81
N SER A 18 19.59 0.11 12.85
CA SER A 18 19.85 0.93 14.05
C SER A 18 19.04 0.51 15.27
N ASP A 19 17.80 0.08 15.07
CA ASP A 19 16.90 -0.32 16.16
C ASP A 19 16.24 -1.69 15.94
N LYS A 20 16.73 -2.45 14.95
CA LYS A 20 16.30 -3.82 14.65
C LYS A 20 14.80 -3.95 14.38
N THR A 21 14.22 -2.93 13.77
CA THR A 21 12.80 -2.93 13.41
C THR A 21 12.58 -3.33 11.96
N LEU A 22 11.43 -3.93 11.68
CA LEU A 22 10.93 -4.12 10.32
C LEU A 22 10.08 -2.91 9.95
N GLN A 23 10.34 -2.35 8.78
CA GLN A 23 9.71 -1.13 8.27
C GLN A 23 9.08 -1.41 6.90
N ASN A 24 8.09 -0.59 6.54
CA ASN A 24 7.36 -0.70 5.28
C ASN A 24 6.86 -2.13 5.00
N ASN A 25 6.44 -2.83 6.06
CA ASN A 25 5.76 -4.11 5.97
C ASN A 25 4.25 -3.88 6.06
N GLY A 26 3.50 -4.54 5.20
CA GLY A 26 2.05 -4.46 5.17
C GLY A 26 1.52 -5.35 4.06
N GLN A 27 0.42 -6.03 4.33
CA GLN A 27 -0.25 -6.89 3.37
C GLN A 27 -1.51 -6.20 2.86
N TYR A 28 -1.63 -6.13 1.54
CA TYR A 28 -2.77 -5.54 0.87
C TYR A 28 -3.20 -6.46 -0.26
N PHE A 29 -4.50 -6.65 -0.38
CA PHE A 29 -5.12 -7.37 -1.48
C PHE A 29 -6.05 -6.42 -2.19
N THR A 30 -6.12 -6.54 -3.51
CA THR A 30 -6.96 -5.67 -4.32
C THR A 30 -7.91 -6.46 -5.17
N ILE A 31 -9.11 -5.93 -5.31
CA ILE A 31 -10.14 -6.40 -6.23
C ILE A 31 -10.44 -5.28 -7.21
N LYS A 32 -10.45 -5.60 -8.50
CA LYS A 32 -10.95 -4.72 -9.56
C LYS A 32 -12.12 -5.37 -10.28
N TRP A 33 -13.27 -4.71 -10.24
CA TRP A 33 -14.50 -5.19 -10.86
C TRP A 33 -14.85 -4.33 -12.06
N GLN A 34 -14.96 -4.94 -13.25
CA GLN A 34 -15.30 -4.23 -14.47
C GLN A 34 -16.74 -3.70 -14.43
N LEU A 35 -16.94 -2.40 -14.67
CA LEU A 35 -18.28 -1.84 -14.72
C LEU A 35 -18.98 -2.24 -16.02
N PRO A 36 -20.25 -2.70 -15.99
CA PRO A 36 -20.94 -3.21 -17.19
C PRO A 36 -21.28 -2.12 -18.22
N PHE A 37 -21.16 -0.86 -17.84
CA PHE A 37 -21.50 0.32 -18.65
C PHE A 37 -20.26 1.15 -19.06
N SER A 38 -19.05 0.71 -18.73
CA SER A 38 -17.84 1.46 -19.04
C SER A 38 -16.64 0.52 -19.14
N GLU A 39 -16.02 0.45 -20.31
CA GLU A 39 -14.79 -0.32 -20.53
C GLU A 39 -13.57 0.21 -19.76
N PRO A 40 -13.28 1.52 -19.71
CA PRO A 40 -12.05 1.99 -19.05
C PRO A 40 -12.16 2.10 -17.53
N TRP A 41 -13.35 2.04 -16.95
CA TRP A 41 -13.56 2.26 -15.51
C TRP A 41 -13.92 0.98 -14.78
N GLN A 42 -13.28 0.75 -13.64
CA GLN A 42 -13.50 -0.41 -12.78
C GLN A 42 -13.75 0.05 -11.35
N LEU A 43 -14.62 -0.65 -10.63
CA LEU A 43 -14.70 -0.50 -9.18
C LEU A 43 -13.42 -1.07 -8.57
N PHE A 44 -12.83 -0.33 -7.65
CA PHE A 44 -11.59 -0.70 -6.99
C PHE A 44 -11.83 -0.86 -5.49
N TYR A 45 -11.33 -1.95 -4.93
CA TYR A 45 -11.29 -2.13 -3.49
C TYR A 45 -9.94 -2.72 -3.08
N THR A 46 -9.28 -2.10 -2.11
CA THR A 46 -8.12 -2.67 -1.43
C THR A 46 -8.48 -2.98 0.01
N PHE A 47 -8.04 -4.13 0.51
CA PHE A 47 -8.25 -4.60 1.88
C PHE A 47 -6.99 -5.26 2.44
N GLY A 48 -6.95 -5.54 3.73
CA GLY A 48 -5.77 -6.06 4.43
C GLY A 48 -5.46 -5.18 5.63
N MET A 49 -4.39 -4.40 5.57
CA MET A 49 -4.06 -3.45 6.65
C MET A 49 -4.98 -2.22 6.68
N ASP A 50 -5.57 -1.80 5.55
CA ASP A 50 -6.64 -0.81 5.47
C ASP A 50 -7.69 -1.21 4.45
N GLY A 51 -8.86 -0.59 4.51
CA GLY A 51 -9.94 -0.79 3.56
C GLY A 51 -10.18 0.49 2.77
N LEU A 52 -9.84 0.51 1.47
CA LEU A 52 -10.08 1.66 0.58
C LEU A 52 -11.00 1.25 -0.57
N LEU A 53 -12.08 2.01 -0.74
CA LEU A 53 -12.99 1.88 -1.86
C LEU A 53 -12.74 3.02 -2.85
N GLY A 54 -12.81 2.74 -4.14
CA GLY A 54 -12.69 3.78 -5.15
C GLY A 54 -12.81 3.25 -6.58
N LEU A 55 -12.04 3.83 -7.48
CA LEU A 55 -12.12 3.56 -8.92
C LEU A 55 -10.73 3.27 -9.49
N SER A 56 -10.70 2.41 -10.51
CA SER A 56 -9.56 2.26 -11.39
C SER A 56 -9.89 2.73 -12.80
N TYR A 57 -8.91 3.34 -13.44
CA TYR A 57 -8.94 3.74 -14.84
C TYR A 57 -7.87 2.96 -15.62
N GLN A 58 -8.31 2.15 -16.57
CA GLN A 58 -7.44 1.42 -17.48
C GLN A 58 -6.88 2.39 -18.53
N ILE A 59 -5.58 2.65 -18.46
CA ILE A 59 -4.87 3.53 -19.41
C ILE A 59 -4.72 2.82 -20.75
N ASP A 60 -4.37 1.54 -20.70
CA ASP A 60 -4.29 0.64 -21.84
C ASP A 60 -4.43 -0.82 -21.37
N LYS A 61 -4.20 -1.77 -22.29
CA LYS A 61 -4.36 -3.21 -22.02
C LYS A 61 -3.55 -3.73 -20.84
N GLU A 62 -2.45 -3.07 -20.47
CA GLU A 62 -1.56 -3.52 -19.40
C GLU A 62 -1.58 -2.59 -18.19
N ARG A 63 -1.81 -1.29 -18.37
CA ARG A 63 -1.57 -0.27 -17.34
C ARG A 63 -2.86 0.29 -16.76
N THR A 64 -2.89 0.40 -15.44
CA THR A 64 -4.04 0.94 -14.70
C THR A 64 -3.58 1.93 -13.64
N ILE A 65 -4.37 3.00 -13.44
CA ILE A 65 -4.28 3.85 -12.26
C ILE A 65 -5.52 3.63 -11.41
N SER A 66 -5.32 3.40 -10.11
CA SER A 66 -6.39 3.26 -9.14
C SER A 66 -6.30 4.36 -8.09
N MET A 67 -7.45 4.83 -7.62
CA MET A 67 -7.53 5.73 -6.47
C MET A 67 -8.66 5.28 -5.55
N GLY A 68 -8.50 5.47 -4.25
CA GLY A 68 -9.54 5.11 -3.28
C GLY A 68 -9.33 5.76 -1.93
N GLY A 69 -10.42 5.83 -1.16
CA GLY A 69 -10.45 6.35 0.20
C GLY A 69 -11.20 5.43 1.13
N GLY A 70 -10.89 5.49 2.41
CA GLY A 70 -11.53 4.67 3.44
C GLY A 70 -10.84 4.80 4.78
N PHE A 71 -10.64 3.68 5.47
CA PHE A 71 -10.23 3.68 6.87
C PHE A 71 -9.14 2.64 7.17
N ILE A 72 -8.29 2.98 8.15
CA ILE A 72 -7.26 2.14 8.74
C ILE A 72 -7.47 2.10 10.26
N GLY A 73 -7.13 0.97 10.90
CA GLY A 73 -7.10 0.89 12.36
C GLY A 73 -5.99 1.78 12.90
N ARG A 74 -6.31 2.71 13.81
CA ARG A 74 -5.35 3.66 14.38
C ARG A 74 -4.79 3.16 15.72
N GLU A 75 -5.67 2.76 16.62
CA GLU A 75 -5.30 2.25 17.95
C GLU A 75 -6.40 1.34 18.49
N LEU A 76 -5.99 0.34 19.28
CA LEU A 76 -6.90 -0.44 20.11
C LEU A 76 -7.19 0.33 21.40
N VAL A 77 -8.46 0.40 21.77
CA VAL A 77 -8.94 1.08 22.97
C VAL A 77 -9.69 0.09 23.83
N ASP A 78 -9.30 -0.01 25.09
CA ASP A 78 -10.00 -0.82 26.08
C ASP A 78 -11.34 -0.17 26.44
N ILE A 79 -12.42 -0.95 26.29
CA ILE A 79 -13.77 -0.59 26.74
C ILE A 79 -14.00 -1.15 28.14
N ASP A 80 -13.52 -2.36 28.39
CA ASP A 80 -13.60 -3.05 29.68
C ASP A 80 -12.32 -3.86 29.87
N GLU A 81 -11.47 -3.40 30.79
CA GLU A 81 -10.17 -4.03 31.07
C GLU A 81 -10.32 -5.40 31.73
N GLU A 82 -11.31 -5.58 32.61
CA GLU A 82 -11.52 -6.85 33.33
C GLU A 82 -11.99 -7.96 32.38
N LYS A 83 -12.77 -7.59 31.36
CA LYS A 83 -13.26 -8.54 30.33
C LYS A 83 -12.40 -8.56 29.07
N ASN A 84 -11.31 -7.79 29.02
CA ASN A 84 -10.44 -7.63 27.84
C ASN A 84 -11.22 -7.30 26.56
N ILE A 85 -12.24 -6.43 26.69
CA ILE A 85 -13.05 -5.98 25.55
C ILE A 85 -12.39 -4.74 24.98
N LYS A 86 -11.94 -4.85 23.72
CA LYS A 86 -11.28 -3.78 22.99
C LYS A 86 -12.12 -3.36 21.79
N THR A 87 -12.02 -2.09 21.43
CA THR A 87 -12.50 -1.55 20.15
C THR A 87 -11.34 -0.92 19.38
N VAL A 88 -11.54 -0.64 18.10
CA VAL A 88 -10.55 0.01 17.25
C VAL A 88 -11.02 1.44 16.98
N LYS A 89 -10.19 2.42 17.28
CA LYS A 89 -10.37 3.76 16.69
C LYS A 89 -9.88 3.72 15.26
N LEU A 90 -10.72 4.19 14.34
CA LEU A 90 -10.39 4.28 12.92
C LEU A 90 -9.75 5.64 12.61
N ALA A 91 -8.78 5.62 11.70
CA ALA A 91 -8.26 6.80 11.03
C ALA A 91 -8.66 6.77 9.55
N TRP A 92 -8.78 7.93 8.92
CA TRP A 92 -8.97 8.00 7.48
C TRP A 92 -7.69 7.56 6.75
N SER A 93 -7.86 6.98 5.57
CA SER A 93 -6.78 6.60 4.65
C SER A 93 -7.21 6.84 3.21
N THR A 94 -6.28 7.24 2.36
CA THR A 94 -6.48 7.42 0.92
C THR A 94 -5.23 7.01 0.17
N GLY A 95 -5.37 6.63 -1.10
CA GLY A 95 -4.22 6.26 -1.90
C GLY A 95 -4.45 6.36 -3.40
N ILE A 96 -3.34 6.50 -4.11
CA ILE A 96 -3.23 6.43 -5.56
C ILE A 96 -2.22 5.32 -5.88
N PHE A 97 -2.56 4.49 -6.85
CA PHE A 97 -1.84 3.29 -7.21
C PHE A 97 -1.66 3.24 -8.72
N TYR A 98 -0.49 2.78 -9.16
CA TYR A 98 -0.20 2.55 -10.56
C TYR A 98 0.34 1.13 -10.71
N ASP A 99 -0.33 0.34 -11.54
CA ASP A 99 -0.03 -1.08 -11.72
C ASP A 99 0.06 -1.45 -13.20
N LYS A 100 0.78 -2.55 -13.44
CA LYS A 100 0.90 -3.19 -14.74
C LYS A 100 0.49 -4.65 -14.62
N ASN A 101 -0.52 -5.07 -15.37
CA ASN A 101 -1.11 -6.42 -15.31
C ASN A 101 -1.47 -6.80 -13.87
N ASN A 102 -2.09 -5.87 -13.13
CA ASN A 102 -2.42 -5.97 -11.70
C ASN A 102 -1.23 -6.20 -10.75
N SER A 103 0.01 -6.08 -11.22
CA SER A 103 1.20 -6.01 -10.36
C SER A 103 1.50 -4.56 -10.03
N LEU A 104 1.47 -4.20 -8.74
CA LEU A 104 1.70 -2.84 -8.29
C LEU A 104 3.12 -2.37 -8.64
N LEU A 105 3.22 -1.24 -9.32
CA LEU A 105 4.49 -0.64 -9.71
C LEU A 105 4.82 0.60 -8.88
N ALA A 106 3.81 1.41 -8.55
CA ALA A 106 3.98 2.56 -7.66
C ALA A 106 2.73 2.82 -6.82
N SER A 107 2.91 3.34 -5.62
CA SER A 107 1.80 3.81 -4.79
C SER A 107 2.17 5.03 -3.97
N LEU A 108 1.17 5.87 -3.72
CA LEU A 108 1.17 6.94 -2.73
C LEU A 108 -0.01 6.68 -1.80
N LYS A 109 0.25 6.56 -0.50
CA LYS A 109 -0.78 6.47 0.53
C LYS A 109 -0.63 7.63 1.50
N ILE A 110 -1.77 8.20 1.88
CA ILE A 110 -1.85 9.25 2.90
C ILE A 110 -2.92 8.83 3.91
N SER A 111 -2.60 8.89 5.20
CA SER A 111 -3.53 8.48 6.25
C SER A 111 -3.30 9.22 7.56
N ASP A 112 -4.26 9.18 8.48
CA ASP A 112 -4.08 9.63 9.86
C ASP A 112 -3.58 8.50 10.80
N HIS A 113 -2.87 7.51 10.25
CA HIS A 113 -2.27 6.40 11.02
C HIS A 113 -1.20 6.89 12.00
N ILE A 114 -0.95 6.13 13.08
CA ILE A 114 -0.02 6.54 14.14
C ILE A 114 1.45 6.54 13.70
N ASP A 115 1.85 5.59 12.86
CA ASP A 115 3.26 5.42 12.46
C ASP A 115 3.68 6.39 11.35
N TYR A 116 2.99 6.33 10.21
CA TYR A 116 3.31 7.11 9.01
C TYR A 116 2.07 7.77 8.44
N GLN A 117 2.18 9.06 8.17
CA GLN A 117 1.14 9.83 7.51
C GLN A 117 1.21 9.67 5.99
N VAL A 118 2.42 9.63 5.42
CA VAL A 118 2.64 9.51 3.98
C VAL A 118 3.55 8.32 3.71
N ILE A 119 3.18 7.47 2.77
CA ILE A 119 4.02 6.37 2.29
C ILE A 119 4.03 6.39 0.76
N ILE A 120 5.22 6.40 0.18
CA ILE A 120 5.42 6.30 -1.27
C ILE A 120 6.24 5.05 -1.54
N ASN A 121 5.77 4.21 -2.46
CA ASN A 121 6.50 3.03 -2.93
C ASN A 121 6.69 3.09 -4.45
N ILE A 122 7.88 2.70 -4.90
CA ILE A 122 8.23 2.43 -6.29
C ILE A 122 8.86 1.04 -6.28
N TYR A 123 8.23 0.08 -6.95
CA TYR A 123 8.63 -1.32 -6.91
C TYR A 123 9.71 -1.63 -7.98
N PRO A 124 10.48 -2.72 -7.78
CA PRO A 124 11.35 -3.24 -8.81
C PRO A 124 10.64 -3.40 -10.16
N GLY A 125 11.29 -2.98 -11.24
CA GLY A 125 10.76 -2.98 -12.60
C GLY A 125 10.60 -1.58 -13.20
N ILE A 126 10.35 -0.56 -12.37
CA ILE A 126 10.28 0.85 -12.82
C ILE A 126 11.68 1.41 -13.08
N ILE A 127 12.55 1.37 -12.07
CA ILE A 127 13.90 1.94 -12.16
C ILE A 127 14.83 0.87 -12.71
N LYS A 128 15.42 1.09 -13.89
CA LYS A 128 16.34 0.13 -14.52
C LYS A 128 17.77 0.67 -14.58
N LEU A 129 18.69 -0.06 -13.96
CA LEU A 129 20.13 0.21 -13.93
C LEU A 129 20.85 -1.01 -14.51
N GLY A 130 20.90 -1.10 -15.85
CA GLY A 130 21.39 -2.29 -16.54
C GLY A 130 20.52 -3.52 -16.21
N ASN A 131 21.15 -4.57 -15.66
CA ASN A 131 20.47 -5.81 -15.24
C ASN A 131 19.85 -5.71 -13.83
N PHE A 132 20.03 -4.58 -13.14
CA PHE A 132 19.53 -4.37 -11.79
C PHE A 132 18.32 -3.44 -11.82
N SER A 133 17.32 -3.76 -10.99
CA SER A 133 16.12 -2.92 -10.84
C SER A 133 15.72 -2.84 -9.37
N PRO A 134 16.14 -1.80 -8.65
CA PRO A 134 15.80 -1.63 -7.24
C PRO A 134 14.36 -1.15 -7.09
N GLY A 135 13.75 -1.53 -5.98
CA GLY A 135 12.61 -0.83 -5.42
C GLY A 135 13.08 0.24 -4.45
N ILE A 136 12.36 1.34 -4.38
CA ILE A 136 12.61 2.41 -3.40
C ILE A 136 11.30 2.80 -2.73
N TRP A 137 11.40 3.27 -1.51
CA TRP A 137 10.23 3.79 -0.79
C TRP A 137 10.64 4.88 0.18
N THR A 138 9.66 5.70 0.54
CA THR A 138 9.79 6.68 1.62
C THR A 138 8.54 6.70 2.47
N ALA A 139 8.71 6.95 3.75
CA ALA A 139 7.62 7.14 4.69
C ALA A 139 7.86 8.40 5.52
N ILE A 140 6.82 9.17 5.79
CA ILE A 140 6.88 10.41 6.57
C ILE A 140 5.89 10.29 7.72
N ASP A 141 6.35 10.49 8.95
CA ASP A 141 5.51 10.51 10.14
C ASP A 141 4.80 11.86 10.34
N LYS A 142 3.90 11.92 11.32
CA LYS A 142 3.14 13.15 11.64
C LYS A 142 3.99 14.32 12.14
N THR A 143 5.23 14.06 12.57
CA THR A 143 6.18 15.09 13.01
C THR A 143 7.06 15.61 11.87
N GLY A 144 6.91 15.05 10.67
CA GLY A 144 7.71 15.38 9.50
C GLY A 144 9.04 14.63 9.44
N LYS A 145 9.30 13.67 10.35
CA LYS A 145 10.47 12.78 10.20
C LYS A 145 10.17 11.83 9.05
N TYR A 146 11.16 11.67 8.19
CA TYR A 146 11.07 10.81 7.03
C TYR A 146 12.05 9.66 7.15
N MET A 147 11.72 8.59 6.43
CA MET A 147 12.60 7.47 6.19
C MET A 147 12.71 7.16 4.72
N PHE A 148 13.81 6.52 4.35
CA PHE A 148 14.06 6.02 3.02
C PHE A 148 14.52 4.57 3.06
N GLY A 149 13.98 3.75 2.19
CA GLY A 149 14.44 2.38 2.01
C GLY A 149 14.64 1.99 0.57
N ILE A 150 15.50 1.01 0.38
CA ILE A 150 15.79 0.37 -0.90
C ILE A 150 15.52 -1.12 -0.75
N SER A 151 14.91 -1.73 -1.77
CA SER A 151 14.61 -3.16 -1.82
C SER A 151 15.06 -3.76 -3.15
N THR A 152 15.14 -5.08 -3.19
CA THR A 152 15.41 -5.83 -4.42
C THR A 152 14.44 -7.00 -4.52
N ILE A 153 14.35 -7.64 -5.70
CA ILE A 153 13.57 -8.88 -5.83
C ILE A 153 14.24 -10.10 -5.16
N TRP A 154 15.49 -9.96 -4.68
CA TRP A 154 16.32 -11.06 -4.18
C TRP A 154 16.40 -11.09 -2.66
N THR A 155 16.21 -9.95 -2.00
CA THR A 155 16.43 -9.78 -0.55
C THR A 155 15.37 -8.86 0.04
N PRO A 156 15.07 -8.99 1.35
CA PRO A 156 14.41 -7.92 2.09
C PRO A 156 15.14 -6.59 1.90
N GLY A 157 14.40 -5.49 1.99
CA GLY A 157 14.96 -4.15 1.84
C GLY A 157 15.79 -3.70 3.05
N LEU A 158 16.46 -2.57 2.89
CA LEU A 158 17.21 -1.88 3.94
C LEU A 158 16.72 -0.44 4.07
N VAL A 159 16.62 0.01 5.31
CA VAL A 159 16.36 1.43 5.64
C VAL A 159 17.69 2.16 5.72
N VAL A 160 17.81 3.26 4.97
CA VAL A 160 19.02 4.10 4.90
C VAL A 160 18.94 5.27 5.88
N LYS A 161 17.73 5.76 6.17
CA LYS A 161 17.46 6.84 7.11
C LYS A 161 16.04 6.73 7.61
#